data_AF-A0A7J7DJF8-F1
#
_entry.id   AF-A0A7J7DJF8-F1
#
_cell.length_a   1.000
_cell.length_b   1.000
_cell.length_c   1.000
_cell.angle_alpha   90.00
_cell.angle_beta   90.00
_cell.angle_gamma   90.00
#
_symmetry.space_group_name_H-M   'P 1'
#
loop_
_entity.id
_entity.type
_entity.pdbx_description
1 polymer ?
#
loop_
_entity_poly.entity_id
_entity_poly.type
_entity_poly.pdbx_seq_one_letter_code
_entity_poly.pdbx_strand_id
1 'polypeptide(L)'
;MDIADVEENFFAASDAKLHGEMCKSLSATYCKILSIFPSLEAARPRSRSGIQALCSLHIALEKTKNVLQHCSDCSKLYLAITGDSVLLKFEKAKGALIDSLRRVEDICYHRPSEARFWRL
;
A
#
# COMPACT_ATOMS: atom_id res chain seq x y z
N MET A 1 -9.66 29.58 -33.21
CA MET A 1 -8.63 28.54 -33.46
C MET A 1 -7.80 28.56 -32.22
N ASP A 2 -8.29 27.79 -31.26
CA ASP A 2 -8.03 27.99 -29.84
C ASP A 2 -6.90 27.06 -29.42
N ILE A 3 -5.91 27.67 -28.78
CA ILE A 3 -4.62 27.09 -28.38
C ILE A 3 -4.79 26.02 -27.28
N ALA A 4 -6.02 25.82 -26.78
CA ALA A 4 -6.35 24.86 -25.73
C ALA A 4 -6.52 23.41 -26.24
N ASP A 5 -6.85 23.19 -27.51
CA ASP A 5 -7.18 21.85 -28.03
C ASP A 5 -5.96 21.05 -28.54
N VAL A 6 -4.76 21.65 -28.57
CA VAL A 6 -3.56 21.01 -29.11
C VAL A 6 -2.67 20.39 -28.02
N GLU A 7 -2.80 20.81 -26.76
CA GLU A 7 -1.99 20.27 -25.64
C GLU A 7 -2.61 19.01 -25.00
N GLU A 8 -3.86 18.66 -25.30
CA GLU A 8 -4.56 17.56 -24.64
C GLU A 8 -4.18 16.16 -25.18
N ASN A 9 -3.45 16.07 -26.30
CA ASN A 9 -3.46 14.83 -27.09
C ASN A 9 -2.11 14.13 -27.37
N PHE A 10 -1.01 14.47 -26.67
CA PHE A 10 0.27 13.80 -26.98
C PHE A 10 1.07 13.21 -25.81
N PHE A 11 0.79 13.59 -24.55
CA PHE A 11 1.52 13.06 -23.38
C PHE A 11 0.63 12.46 -22.28
N ALA A 12 -0.70 12.51 -22.41
CA ALA A 12 -1.63 12.26 -21.29
C ALA A 12 -2.19 10.82 -21.23
N ALA A 13 -2.26 10.07 -22.33
CA ALA A 13 -3.01 8.80 -22.35
C ALA A 13 -2.25 7.62 -21.73
N SER A 14 -0.92 7.59 -21.83
CA SER A 14 -0.08 6.49 -21.30
C SER A 14 0.21 6.65 -19.82
N ASP A 15 0.74 7.80 -19.39
CA ASP A 15 1.15 8.00 -17.99
C ASP A 15 -0.04 8.19 -17.05
N ALA A 16 -1.09 8.92 -17.44
CA ALA A 16 -2.28 9.03 -16.58
C ALA A 16 -2.99 7.69 -16.41
N LYS A 17 -2.97 6.83 -17.45
CA LYS A 17 -3.53 5.47 -17.37
C LYS A 17 -2.65 4.56 -16.52
N LEU A 18 -1.33 4.65 -16.65
CA LEU A 18 -0.37 3.88 -15.86
C LEU A 18 -0.48 4.25 -14.37
N HIS A 19 -0.54 5.55 -14.04
CA HIS A 19 -0.79 6.02 -12.68
C HIS A 19 -2.16 5.61 -12.14
N GLY A 20 -3.22 5.70 -12.96
CA GLY A 20 -4.55 5.26 -12.58
C GLY A 20 -4.61 3.77 -12.24
N GLU A 21 -3.99 2.92 -13.06
CA GLU A 21 -3.91 1.48 -12.83
C GLU A 21 -3.06 1.12 -11.60
N MET A 22 -1.95 1.82 -11.37
CA MET A 22 -1.13 1.65 -10.18
C MET A 22 -1.88 2.03 -8.89
N CYS A 23 -2.54 3.19 -8.88
CA CYS A 23 -3.39 3.63 -7.77
C CYS A 23 -4.48 2.62 -7.47
N LYS A 24 -5.14 2.11 -8.52
CA LYS A 24 -6.17 1.08 -8.39
C LYS A 24 -5.61 -0.24 -7.83
N SER A 25 -4.47 -0.70 -8.31
CA SER A 25 -3.84 -1.94 -7.82
C SER A 25 -3.39 -1.82 -6.36
N LEU A 26 -2.76 -0.70 -5.99
CA LEU A 26 -2.30 -0.48 -4.62
C LEU A 26 -3.49 -0.30 -3.68
N SER A 27 -4.50 0.47 -4.08
CA SER A 27 -5.74 0.66 -3.31
C SER A 27 -6.47 -0.67 -3.08
N ALA A 28 -6.60 -1.52 -4.10
CA ALA A 28 -7.21 -2.84 -3.94
C ALA A 28 -6.44 -3.72 -2.94
N THR A 29 -5.11 -3.66 -2.95
CA THR A 29 -4.27 -4.40 -1.98
C THR A 29 -4.43 -3.82 -0.57
N TYR A 30 -4.36 -2.49 -0.44
CA TYR A 30 -4.55 -1.76 0.80
C TYR A 30 -5.91 -2.09 1.43
N CYS A 31 -7.01 -2.00 0.67
CA CYS A 31 -8.36 -2.29 1.16
C CYS A 31 -8.50 -3.73 1.67
N LYS A 32 -7.93 -4.71 0.95
CA LYS A 32 -7.94 -6.12 1.39
C LYS A 32 -7.22 -6.29 2.72
N ILE A 33 -6.00 -5.75 2.84
CA ILE A 33 -5.20 -5.87 4.07
C ILE A 33 -5.87 -5.10 5.22
N LEU A 34 -6.39 -3.90 4.95
CA LEU A 34 -7.11 -3.11 5.94
C LEU A 34 -8.35 -3.83 6.45
N SER A 35 -9.06 -4.58 5.59
CA SER A 35 -10.25 -5.33 6.00
C SER A 35 -9.94 -6.48 6.97
N ILE A 36 -8.75 -7.08 6.89
CA ILE A 36 -8.33 -8.17 7.80
C ILE A 36 -7.59 -7.66 9.04
N PHE A 37 -7.02 -6.45 8.99
CA PHE A 37 -6.21 -5.89 10.06
C PHE A 37 -6.93 -5.87 11.43
N PRO A 38 -8.21 -5.47 11.54
CA PRO A 38 -8.93 -5.50 12.81
C PRO A 38 -9.00 -6.91 13.43
N SER A 39 -9.17 -7.95 12.61
CA SER A 39 -9.19 -9.34 13.10
C SER A 39 -7.80 -9.78 13.58
N LEU A 40 -6.74 -9.35 12.88
CA LEU A 40 -5.36 -9.61 13.31
C LEU A 40 -5.02 -8.89 14.62
N GLU A 41 -5.47 -7.64 14.78
CA GLU A 41 -5.28 -6.85 15.99
C GLU A 41 -6.09 -7.40 17.17
N ALA A 42 -7.32 -7.85 16.93
CA ALA A 42 -8.18 -8.48 17.93
C ALA A 42 -7.57 -9.76 18.51
N ALA A 43 -6.73 -10.47 17.75
CA ALA A 43 -5.98 -11.63 18.21
C ALA A 43 -4.86 -11.29 19.22
N ARG A 44 -4.55 -10.01 19.44
CA ARG A 44 -3.67 -9.48 20.51
C ARG A 44 -2.42 -10.34 20.76
N PRO A 45 -1.43 -10.32 19.85
CA PRO A 45 -0.18 -11.04 20.06
C PRO A 45 0.47 -10.69 21.39
N ARG A 46 0.77 -11.71 22.19
CA ARG A 46 1.52 -11.54 23.46
C ARG A 46 3.03 -11.74 23.30
N SER A 47 3.49 -12.17 22.13
CA SER A 47 4.93 -12.31 21.83
C SER A 47 5.51 -11.01 21.25
N ARG A 48 6.77 -10.70 21.60
CA ARG A 48 7.48 -9.54 21.05
C ARG A 48 7.53 -9.56 19.52
N SER A 49 7.78 -10.72 18.94
CA SER A 49 7.77 -10.94 17.48
C SER A 49 6.41 -10.64 16.86
N GLY A 50 5.32 -11.10 17.49
CA GLY A 50 3.96 -10.88 17.02
C GLY A 50 3.54 -9.42 17.08
N ILE A 51 3.83 -8.75 18.20
CA ILE A 51 3.62 -7.30 18.36
C ILE A 51 4.41 -6.54 17.30
N GLN A 52 5.69 -6.87 17.10
CA GLN A 52 6.53 -6.20 16.10
C GLN A 52 6.02 -6.42 14.67
N ALA A 53 5.53 -7.61 14.34
CA ALA A 53 4.95 -7.90 13.04
C ALA A 53 3.66 -7.09 12.79
N LEU A 54 2.74 -7.04 13.77
CA LEU A 54 1.55 -6.18 13.66
C LEU A 54 1.88 -4.71 13.56
N CYS A 55 2.79 -4.20 14.39
CA CYS A 55 3.23 -2.81 14.31
C CYS A 55 3.85 -2.50 12.93
N SER A 56 4.64 -3.43 12.39
CA SER A 56 5.21 -3.28 11.03
C SER A 56 4.12 -3.21 9.96
N LEU A 57 3.07 -4.04 10.09
CA LEU A 57 1.93 -4.03 9.19
C LEU A 57 1.12 -2.74 9.28
N HIS A 58 0.85 -2.26 10.49
CA HIS A 58 0.16 -0.99 10.73
C HIS A 58 0.92 0.18 10.11
N ILE A 59 2.24 0.26 10.34
CA ILE A 59 3.09 1.31 9.76
C ILE A 59 3.09 1.23 8.23
N ALA A 60 3.12 0.03 7.65
CA ALA A 60 3.04 -0.15 6.20
C ALA A 60 1.67 0.29 5.63
N LEU A 61 0.57 0.04 6.34
CA LEU A 61 -0.77 0.53 5.99
C LEU A 61 -0.81 2.05 5.98
N GLU A 62 -0.35 2.70 7.06
CA GLU A 62 -0.33 4.17 7.16
C GLU A 62 0.55 4.82 6.07
N LYS A 63 1.74 4.24 5.80
CA LYS A 63 2.58 4.71 4.69
C LYS A 63 1.91 4.55 3.34
N THR A 64 1.21 3.45 3.11
CA THR A 64 0.49 3.20 1.85
C THR A 64 -0.67 4.17 1.67
N LYS A 65 -1.44 4.42 2.74
CA LYS A 65 -2.49 5.44 2.77
C LYS A 65 -1.95 6.82 2.37
N ASN A 66 -0.80 7.22 2.92
CA ASN A 66 -0.17 8.49 2.56
C ASN A 66 0.24 8.56 1.08
N VAL A 67 0.73 7.46 0.49
CA VAL A 67 1.06 7.40 -0.95
C VAL A 67 -0.19 7.54 -1.81
N LEU A 68 -1.28 6.86 -1.45
CA LEU A 68 -2.56 6.95 -2.16
C LEU A 68 -3.16 8.36 -2.06
N GLN A 69 -3.15 8.95 -0.87
CA GLN A 69 -3.62 10.32 -0.64
C GLN A 69 -2.81 11.34 -1.44
N HIS A 70 -1.48 11.21 -1.45
CA HIS A 70 -0.61 12.06 -2.24
C HIS A 70 -0.98 12.05 -3.73
N CYS A 71 -1.37 10.89 -4.28
CA CYS A 71 -1.78 10.80 -5.67
C CYS A 71 -3.18 11.38 -5.93
N SER A 72 -4.05 11.37 -4.93
CA SER A 72 -5.35 12.03 -5.02
C SER A 72 -5.24 13.55 -4.97
N ASP A 73 -4.29 14.07 -4.19
CA ASP A 73 -4.15 15.52 -3.95
C ASP A 73 -3.24 16.22 -4.95
N CYS A 74 -2.35 15.48 -5.64
CA CYS A 74 -1.43 16.07 -6.62
C CYS A 74 -2.13 16.42 -7.94
N SER A 75 -1.63 17.46 -8.59
CA SER A 75 -2.06 17.81 -9.95
C SER A 75 -1.64 16.73 -10.96
N LYS A 76 -2.46 16.53 -12.00
CA LYS A 76 -2.17 15.56 -13.08
C LYS A 76 -0.81 15.82 -13.75
N LEU A 77 -0.46 17.09 -13.95
CA LEU A 77 0.83 17.49 -14.52
C LEU A 77 1.99 17.08 -13.61
N TYR A 78 1.88 17.30 -12.29
CA TYR A 78 2.92 16.91 -11.33
C TYR A 78 3.13 15.39 -11.33
N LEU A 79 2.04 14.61 -11.36
CA LEU A 79 2.13 13.15 -11.40
C LEU A 79 2.78 12.66 -12.69
N ALA A 80 2.42 13.24 -13.84
CA ALA A 80 3.03 12.89 -15.13
C ALA A 80 4.54 13.15 -15.15
N ILE A 81 4.99 14.33 -14.69
CA ILE A 81 6.43 14.66 -14.68
C ILE A 81 7.23 13.95 -13.58
N THR A 82 6.57 13.47 -12.52
CA THR A 82 7.21 12.74 -11.41
C THR A 82 6.93 11.23 -11.44
N GLY A 83 6.50 10.71 -12.59
CA GLY A 83 5.94 9.36 -12.69
C GLY A 83 6.83 8.26 -12.15
N ASP A 84 8.13 8.28 -12.47
CA ASP A 84 9.10 7.31 -11.98
C ASP A 84 9.30 7.36 -10.46
N SER A 85 9.34 8.57 -9.89
CA SER A 85 9.49 8.77 -8.44
C SER A 85 8.24 8.28 -7.70
N VAL A 86 7.07 8.54 -8.27
CA VAL A 86 5.79 8.02 -7.77
C VAL A 86 5.80 6.50 -7.87
N LEU A 87 6.14 5.90 -9.02
CA LEU A 87 6.24 4.45 -9.22
C LEU A 87 7.15 3.78 -8.18
N LEU A 88 8.32 4.35 -7.92
CA LEU A 88 9.22 3.82 -6.89
C LEU A 88 8.58 3.86 -5.49
N LYS A 89 7.82 4.91 -5.15
CA LYS A 89 7.08 4.99 -3.88
C LYS A 89 5.97 3.93 -3.82
N PHE A 90 5.27 3.69 -4.93
CA PHE A 90 4.23 2.66 -5.03
C PHE A 90 4.78 1.26 -4.80
N GLU A 91 5.83 0.87 -5.53
CA GLU A 91 6.44 -0.44 -5.41
C GLU A 91 7.02 -0.67 -4.01
N LYS A 92 7.66 0.35 -3.42
CA LYS A 92 8.13 0.29 -2.03
C LYS A 92 7.00 0.11 -1.03
N ALA A 93 5.89 0.85 -1.18
CA ALA A 93 4.73 0.74 -0.29
C ALA A 93 4.07 -0.64 -0.40
N LYS A 94 3.87 -1.11 -1.64
CA LYS A 94 3.32 -2.44 -1.93
C LYS A 94 4.20 -3.56 -1.37
N GLY A 95 5.51 -3.50 -1.61
CA GLY A 95 6.47 -4.46 -1.06
C GLY A 95 6.44 -4.48 0.47
N ALA A 96 6.47 -3.31 1.11
CA ALA A 96 6.40 -3.21 2.57
C ALA A 96 5.10 -3.81 3.15
N LEU A 97 3.96 -3.62 2.48
CA LEU A 97 2.69 -4.23 2.86
C LEU A 97 2.74 -5.76 2.76
N ILE A 98 3.21 -6.28 1.62
CA ILE A 98 3.28 -7.72 1.39
C ILE A 98 4.24 -8.37 2.39
N ASP A 99 5.42 -7.79 2.61
CA ASP A 99 6.44 -8.33 3.51
C ASP A 99 6.03 -8.24 4.98
N SER A 100 5.31 -7.20 5.38
CA SER A 100 4.76 -7.13 6.74
C SER A 100 3.63 -8.13 6.96
N LEU A 101 2.76 -8.34 5.96
CA LEU A 101 1.70 -9.35 6.03
C LEU A 101 2.29 -10.77 6.10
N ARG A 102 3.28 -11.10 5.27
CA ARG A 102 4.00 -12.39 5.33
C ARG A 102 4.59 -12.66 6.70
N ARG A 103 5.18 -11.66 7.35
CA ARG A 103 5.69 -11.81 8.73
C ARG A 103 4.60 -12.14 9.74
N VAL A 104 3.40 -11.59 9.58
CA VAL A 104 2.25 -11.96 10.42
C VAL A 104 1.83 -13.40 10.13
N GLU A 105 1.76 -13.79 8.86
CA GLU A 105 1.43 -15.15 8.42
C GLU A 105 2.43 -16.19 8.95
N ASP A 106 3.74 -15.94 8.84
CA ASP A 106 4.80 -16.83 9.32
C ASP A 106 4.71 -17.08 10.84
N ILE A 107 4.34 -16.06 11.61
CA ILE A 107 4.16 -16.21 13.06
C ILE A 107 2.92 -17.06 13.36
N CYS A 108 1.85 -16.93 12.56
CA CYS A 108 0.62 -17.69 12.73
C CYS A 108 0.77 -19.17 12.33
N TYR A 109 1.51 -19.47 11.26
CA TYR A 109 1.57 -20.83 10.68
C TYR A 109 2.87 -21.59 10.97
N HIS A 110 4.03 -20.93 11.06
CA HIS A 110 5.33 -21.59 11.14
C HIS A 110 5.97 -21.60 12.52
N ARG A 111 5.43 -20.85 13.50
CA ARG A 111 5.83 -20.94 14.92
C ARG A 111 4.65 -21.35 15.81
N PRO A 112 4.36 -22.66 15.96
CA PRO A 112 3.25 -23.13 16.78
C PRO A 112 3.33 -22.67 18.24
N SER A 113 4.55 -22.47 18.76
CA SER A 113 4.78 -21.95 20.11
C SER A 113 4.34 -20.49 20.26
N GLU A 114 4.52 -19.66 19.22
CA GLU A 114 4.11 -18.26 19.19
C GLU A 114 2.64 -18.11 18.80
N ALA A 115 2.12 -18.92 17.89
CA ALA A 115 0.70 -18.93 17.51
C ALA A 115 -0.24 -19.18 18.68
N ARG A 116 0.19 -19.90 19.73
CA ARG A 116 -0.55 -20.04 21.00
C ARG A 116 -0.72 -18.72 21.76
N PHE A 117 0.21 -17.78 21.60
CA PHE A 117 0.13 -16.44 22.21
C PHE A 117 -0.79 -15.48 21.45
N TRP A 118 -1.37 -15.90 20.31
CA TRP A 118 -2.39 -15.17 19.56
C TRP A 118 -3.82 -15.75 19.74
N ARG A 119 -3.98 -16.88 20.45
CA ARG A 119 -5.28 -17.59 20.61
C ARG A 119 -5.80 -17.66 22.05
N LEU A 120 -5.28 -16.84 22.96
CA LEU A 120 -5.69 -16.73 24.36
C LEU A 120 -5.96 -15.28 24.69
#